data_AF-A0A109LRT7-F1
#
_entry.id   AF-A0A109LRT7-F1
#
_cell.length_a   1.000
_cell.length_b   1.000
_cell.length_c   1.000
_cell.angle_alpha   90.00
_cell.angle_beta   90.00
_cell.angle_gamma   90.00
#
_symmetry.space_group_name_H-M   'P 1'
#
loop_
_entity.id
_entity.type
_entity.pdbx_description
1 polymer ?
#
loop_
_entity_poly.entity_id
_entity_poly.type
_entity_poly.pdbx_seq_one_letter_code
_entity_poly.pdbx_strand_id
1 'polypeptide(L)'
;MKTSDEVRSFTVASDDDGIRVDRWFKRHLPQVGFGTVSKWTRTGQVRVDGKRVKPDDRLEQGQQIRVPPGGDAPHRKAKPKRELSKAEIEQAEAMVIEQTKGALVLNKPPGLATQGGTNTFNHVDGLLDAFAPGEEDVRPRLVHRLDKDTSGVLLVARTPGSAAFFSKRFSGRSAKKIYWALVIGVPDIKEGVIEAPLAKQPGSGGEKMHVDHEGGQPAKTKYRVVDSAGKKAAWLELQPLTGRTHQLRVHCAAMGHPIVGDGKYGGKDAFLTGTISRKMHLHARRLIIDSPDGGKLDVTADLPEHFAGSMEQLGFEETLSDATPMRDDPPPKTREEKKQQARQHAKNFRKSQRSPRRARGGAGGKSKPKGRRK
;
A
#
# COMPACT_ATOMS: atom_id res chain seq x y z
N MET A 1 -23.46 24.08 -30.37
CA MET A 1 -22.35 23.13 -30.55
C MET A 1 -22.75 22.21 -31.67
N LYS A 2 -21.97 22.18 -32.77
CA LYS A 2 -22.25 21.28 -33.89
C LYS A 2 -21.97 19.86 -33.42
N THR A 3 -23.01 19.02 -33.39
CA THR A 3 -22.85 17.58 -33.35
C THR A 3 -21.91 17.17 -34.48
N SER A 4 -20.98 16.26 -34.21
CA SER A 4 -20.19 15.65 -35.30
C SER A 4 -21.16 14.91 -36.23
N ASP A 5 -21.35 15.44 -37.44
CA ASP A 5 -22.27 14.90 -38.45
C ASP A 5 -21.67 13.70 -39.22
N GLU A 6 -20.43 13.32 -38.91
CA GLU A 6 -19.69 12.27 -39.59
C GLU A 6 -19.50 11.01 -38.73
N VAL A 7 -19.36 9.87 -39.42
CA VAL A 7 -18.96 8.61 -38.79
C VAL A 7 -17.48 8.71 -38.42
N ARG A 8 -17.16 8.38 -37.17
CA ARG A 8 -15.79 8.43 -36.65
C ARG A 8 -15.23 7.01 -36.56
N SER A 9 -13.96 6.84 -36.93
CA SER A 9 -13.23 5.58 -36.76
C SER A 9 -12.04 5.81 -35.84
N PHE A 10 -11.85 4.90 -34.88
CA PHE A 10 -10.75 4.96 -33.92
C PHE A 10 -10.05 3.62 -33.88
N THR A 11 -8.73 3.64 -33.71
CA THR A 11 -7.94 2.44 -33.45
C THR A 11 -7.69 2.31 -31.94
N VAL A 12 -7.90 1.12 -31.38
CA VAL A 12 -7.62 0.86 -29.95
C VAL A 12 -6.12 0.96 -29.72
N ALA A 13 -5.70 1.94 -28.92
CA ALA A 13 -4.31 2.12 -28.54
C ALA A 13 -3.85 1.07 -27.51
N SER A 14 -2.54 0.89 -27.34
CA SER A 14 -1.99 -0.03 -26.34
C SER A 14 -2.44 0.30 -24.91
N ASP A 15 -2.64 1.57 -24.56
CA ASP A 15 -3.12 2.01 -23.24
C ASP A 15 -4.63 1.72 -23.00
N ASP A 16 -5.33 1.34 -24.06
CA ASP A 16 -6.73 0.91 -24.04
C ASP A 16 -6.88 -0.61 -24.14
N ASP A 17 -5.79 -1.38 -24.19
CA ASP A 17 -5.88 -2.83 -24.25
C ASP A 17 -6.63 -3.40 -23.03
N GLY A 18 -7.59 -4.28 -23.30
CA GLY A 18 -8.47 -4.85 -22.29
C GLY A 18 -9.40 -3.84 -21.62
N ILE A 19 -9.57 -2.61 -22.11
CA ILE A 19 -10.57 -1.68 -21.57
C ILE A 19 -11.97 -2.10 -22.02
N ARG A 20 -13.00 -1.81 -21.21
CA ARG A 20 -14.40 -1.98 -21.64
C ARG A 20 -14.79 -0.92 -22.66
N VAL A 21 -15.67 -1.25 -23.59
CA VAL A 21 -16.22 -0.32 -24.59
C VAL A 21 -16.77 0.95 -23.91
N ASP A 22 -17.62 0.83 -22.91
CA ASP A 22 -18.20 1.99 -22.21
C ASP A 22 -17.15 2.90 -21.55
N ARG A 23 -16.07 2.32 -21.02
CA ARG A 23 -14.96 3.03 -20.41
C ARG A 23 -14.06 3.69 -21.46
N TRP A 24 -13.92 3.08 -22.63
CA TRP A 24 -13.24 3.68 -23.78
C TRP A 24 -13.96 4.95 -24.22
N PHE A 25 -15.28 4.90 -24.40
CA PHE A 25 -16.09 6.09 -24.70
C PHE A 25 -15.92 7.17 -23.63
N LYS A 26 -16.00 6.82 -22.34
CA LYS A 26 -15.81 7.79 -21.26
C LYS A 26 -14.43 8.48 -21.30
N ARG A 27 -13.40 7.80 -21.81
CA ARG A 27 -12.03 8.31 -21.88
C ARG A 27 -11.81 9.19 -23.11
N HIS A 28 -12.23 8.72 -24.28
CA HIS A 28 -11.93 9.35 -25.57
C HIS A 28 -13.03 10.27 -26.09
N LEU A 29 -14.27 10.05 -25.65
CA LEU A 29 -15.45 10.80 -26.02
C LEU A 29 -16.27 11.15 -24.76
N PRO A 30 -15.71 11.91 -23.79
CA PRO A 30 -16.35 12.20 -22.51
C PRO A 30 -17.71 12.92 -22.64
N GLN A 31 -17.93 13.59 -23.77
CA GLN A 31 -19.20 14.21 -24.13
C GLN A 31 -20.31 13.19 -24.45
N VAL A 32 -19.96 11.94 -24.78
CA VAL A 32 -20.92 10.86 -25.04
C VAL A 32 -21.26 10.14 -23.73
N GLY A 33 -22.47 10.35 -23.25
CA GLY A 33 -22.96 9.73 -22.02
C GLY A 33 -23.18 8.21 -22.13
N PHE A 34 -23.11 7.51 -20.99
CA PHE A 34 -23.30 6.05 -20.92
C PHE A 34 -24.63 5.56 -21.51
N GLY A 35 -25.72 6.32 -21.35
CA GLY A 35 -27.02 6.00 -21.95
C GLY A 35 -26.98 6.00 -23.48
N THR A 36 -26.25 6.93 -24.08
CA THR A 36 -26.02 7.01 -25.53
C THR A 36 -25.20 5.82 -26.01
N VAL A 37 -24.08 5.51 -25.33
CA VAL A 37 -23.24 4.34 -25.64
C VAL A 37 -24.07 3.05 -25.58
N SER A 38 -24.88 2.89 -24.54
CA SER A 38 -25.77 1.74 -24.36
C SER A 38 -26.82 1.63 -25.46
N LYS A 39 -27.40 2.76 -25.90
CA LYS A 39 -28.33 2.79 -27.04
C LYS A 39 -27.63 2.37 -28.32
N TRP A 40 -26.47 2.94 -28.64
CA TRP A 40 -25.77 2.66 -29.90
C TRP A 40 -25.23 1.24 -30.02
N THR A 41 -24.72 0.68 -28.92
CA THR A 41 -24.30 -0.73 -28.87
C THR A 41 -25.49 -1.66 -29.05
N ARG A 42 -26.62 -1.41 -28.36
CA ARG A 42 -27.87 -2.17 -28.52
C ARG A 42 -28.46 -2.11 -29.92
N THR A 43 -28.43 -0.94 -30.58
CA THR A 43 -28.92 -0.77 -31.96
C THR A 43 -27.89 -1.17 -33.03
N GLY A 44 -26.68 -1.58 -32.63
CA GLY A 44 -25.61 -2.02 -33.55
C GLY A 44 -24.97 -0.90 -34.38
N GLN A 45 -25.10 0.36 -33.93
CA GLN A 45 -24.52 1.54 -34.56
C GLN A 45 -23.04 1.70 -34.21
N VAL A 46 -22.65 1.33 -32.99
CA VAL A 46 -21.23 1.16 -32.61
C VAL A 46 -20.79 -0.25 -32.99
N ARG A 47 -19.64 -0.35 -33.67
CA ARG A 47 -19.06 -1.62 -34.10
C ARG A 47 -17.57 -1.68 -33.80
N VAL A 48 -17.08 -2.88 -33.50
CA VAL A 48 -15.65 -3.17 -33.35
C VAL A 48 -15.29 -4.22 -34.38
N ASP A 49 -14.34 -3.91 -35.27
CA ASP A 49 -13.98 -4.74 -36.45
C ASP A 49 -15.22 -5.22 -37.24
N GLY A 50 -16.19 -4.32 -37.39
CA GLY A 50 -17.45 -4.58 -38.10
C GLY A 50 -18.48 -5.42 -37.32
N LYS A 51 -18.15 -5.94 -36.14
CA LYS A 51 -19.05 -6.74 -35.29
C LYS A 51 -19.82 -5.88 -34.30
N ARG A 52 -21.02 -6.35 -33.91
CA ARG A 52 -21.80 -5.73 -32.82
C ARG A 52 -21.11 -6.02 -31.48
N VAL A 53 -21.13 -5.04 -30.59
CA VAL A 53 -20.55 -5.15 -29.25
C VAL A 53 -21.53 -4.66 -28.19
N LYS A 54 -21.32 -5.12 -26.95
CA LYS A 54 -22.00 -4.65 -25.74
C LYS A 54 -21.13 -3.62 -25.01
N PRO A 55 -21.73 -2.77 -24.15
CA PRO A 55 -20.98 -1.78 -23.37
C PRO A 55 -19.88 -2.38 -22.46
N ASP A 56 -20.06 -3.60 -21.98
CA ASP A 56 -19.16 -4.30 -21.07
C ASP A 56 -18.15 -5.23 -21.77
N ASP A 57 -18.24 -5.38 -23.10
CA ASP A 57 -17.25 -6.09 -23.89
C ASP A 57 -15.87 -5.42 -23.77
N ARG A 58 -14.81 -6.22 -23.85
CA ARG A 58 -13.43 -5.78 -23.71
C ARG A 58 -12.81 -5.59 -25.10
N LEU A 59 -12.06 -4.51 -25.25
CA LEU A 59 -11.34 -4.17 -26.47
C LEU A 59 -9.93 -4.75 -26.43
N GLU A 60 -9.39 -5.06 -27.60
CA GLU A 60 -8.01 -5.48 -27.79
C GLU A 60 -7.26 -4.42 -28.61
N GLN A 61 -5.97 -4.22 -28.31
CA GLN A 61 -5.13 -3.30 -29.06
C GLN A 61 -5.21 -3.57 -30.57
N GLY A 62 -5.30 -2.49 -31.36
CA GLY A 62 -5.32 -2.53 -32.82
C GLY A 62 -6.72 -2.71 -33.44
N GLN A 63 -7.74 -3.08 -32.65
CA GLN A 63 -9.12 -3.17 -33.14
C GLN A 63 -9.64 -1.80 -33.61
N GLN A 64 -10.52 -1.80 -34.61
CA GLN A 64 -11.15 -0.60 -35.16
C GLN A 64 -12.54 -0.39 -34.58
N ILE A 65 -12.73 0.73 -33.89
CA ILE A 65 -14.01 1.16 -33.33
C ILE A 65 -14.68 2.16 -34.28
N ARG A 66 -15.83 1.78 -34.84
CA ARG A 66 -16.69 2.67 -35.61
C ARG A 66 -17.75 3.29 -34.69
N VAL A 67 -17.77 4.62 -34.62
CA VAL A 67 -18.69 5.41 -33.79
C VAL A 67 -19.63 6.23 -34.70
N PRO A 68 -20.96 6.17 -34.50
CA PRO A 68 -21.91 6.94 -35.29
C PRO A 68 -21.81 8.46 -34.99
N PRO A 69 -22.38 9.31 -35.87
CA PRO A 69 -22.48 10.75 -35.64
C PRO A 69 -23.34 11.11 -34.40
N GLY A 70 -23.10 12.29 -33.85
CA GLY A 70 -23.82 12.86 -32.72
C GLY A 70 -23.46 12.27 -31.35
N GLY A 71 -24.41 12.32 -30.42
CA GLY A 71 -24.32 11.73 -29.07
C GLY A 71 -23.79 12.66 -27.96
N ASP A 72 -23.50 13.91 -28.30
CA ASP A 72 -22.97 14.90 -27.36
C ASP A 72 -24.05 15.31 -26.35
N ALA A 73 -23.80 15.03 -25.08
CA ALA A 73 -24.60 15.52 -23.97
C ALA A 73 -24.10 16.91 -23.53
N PRO A 74 -24.95 17.76 -22.92
CA PRO A 74 -24.51 19.01 -22.31
C PRO A 74 -23.35 18.74 -21.34
N HIS A 75 -22.20 19.36 -21.60
CA HIS A 75 -20.98 19.11 -20.86
C HIS A 75 -21.21 19.44 -19.38
N ARG A 76 -21.14 18.45 -18.48
CA ARG A 76 -20.97 18.76 -17.05
C ARG A 76 -19.62 19.42 -16.92
N LYS A 77 -19.56 20.66 -16.42
CA LYS A 77 -18.28 21.32 -16.10
C LYS A 77 -17.49 20.38 -15.20
N ALA A 78 -16.25 20.06 -15.61
CA ALA A 78 -15.34 19.33 -14.75
C ALA A 78 -15.17 20.11 -13.44
N LYS A 79 -15.05 19.42 -12.30
CA LYS A 79 -14.68 20.10 -11.07
C LYS A 79 -13.29 20.73 -11.27
N PRO A 80 -13.08 21.99 -10.88
CA PRO A 80 -11.77 22.63 -11.02
C PRO A 80 -10.71 21.80 -10.28
N LYS A 81 -9.55 21.62 -10.92
CA LYS A 81 -8.38 21.00 -10.28
C LYS A 81 -7.95 21.89 -9.11
N ARG A 82 -7.44 21.29 -8.03
CA ARG A 82 -6.83 22.06 -6.93
C ARG A 82 -5.49 22.60 -7.42
N GLU A 83 -5.29 23.91 -7.32
CA GLU A 83 -3.98 24.51 -7.56
C GLU A 83 -3.03 24.14 -6.42
N LEU A 84 -1.84 23.65 -6.76
CA LEU A 84 -0.79 23.34 -5.80
C LEU A 84 0.08 24.57 -5.55
N SER A 85 0.47 24.77 -4.30
CA SER A 85 1.48 25.78 -3.96
C SER A 85 2.86 25.35 -4.46
N LYS A 86 3.78 26.32 -4.60
CA LYS A 86 5.19 26.04 -4.99
C LYS A 86 5.85 25.00 -4.07
N ALA A 87 5.64 25.13 -2.76
CA ALA A 87 6.18 24.18 -1.78
C ALA A 87 5.62 22.76 -1.94
N GLU A 88 4.35 22.61 -2.34
CA GLU A 88 3.75 21.30 -2.61
C GLU A 88 4.31 20.65 -3.89
N ILE A 89 4.59 21.46 -4.92
CA ILE A 89 5.23 21.01 -6.15
C ILE A 89 6.67 20.56 -5.84
N GLU A 90 7.45 21.39 -5.16
CA GLU A 90 8.82 21.06 -4.73
C GLU A 90 8.84 19.79 -3.86
N GLN A 91 7.89 19.64 -2.95
CA GLN A 91 7.75 18.42 -2.15
C GLN A 91 7.43 17.19 -3.03
N ALA A 92 6.56 17.34 -4.03
CA ALA A 92 6.21 16.24 -4.94
C ALA A 92 7.44 15.80 -5.76
N GLU A 93 8.16 16.76 -6.33
CA GLU A 93 9.35 16.55 -7.15
C GLU A 93 10.50 15.95 -6.34
N ALA A 94 10.73 16.42 -5.10
CA ALA A 94 11.76 15.90 -4.20
C ALA A 94 11.55 14.43 -3.81
N MET A 95 10.33 13.89 -3.95
CA MET A 95 10.07 12.47 -3.72
C MET A 95 10.45 11.60 -4.93
N VAL A 96 10.62 12.14 -6.13
CA VAL A 96 10.80 11.31 -7.34
C VAL A 96 12.14 10.57 -7.30
N ILE A 97 12.08 9.25 -7.40
CA ILE A 97 13.25 8.38 -7.59
C ILE A 97 13.47 8.15 -9.08
N GLU A 98 12.41 7.75 -9.78
CA GLU A 98 12.45 7.40 -11.19
C GLU A 98 11.14 7.75 -11.88
N GLN A 99 11.22 8.20 -13.13
CA GLN A 99 10.08 8.52 -13.97
C GLN A 99 10.27 7.92 -15.36
N THR A 100 9.38 7.00 -15.74
CA THR A 100 9.34 6.39 -17.07
C THR A 100 8.08 6.84 -17.82
N LYS A 101 7.80 6.27 -19.00
CA LYS A 101 6.53 6.52 -19.70
C LYS A 101 5.32 6.01 -18.91
N GLY A 102 5.43 4.82 -18.30
CA GLY A 102 4.33 4.16 -17.60
C GLY A 102 4.32 4.35 -16.08
N ALA A 103 5.47 4.65 -15.48
CA ALA A 103 5.66 4.67 -14.03
C ALA A 103 6.20 6.02 -13.52
N LEU A 104 5.78 6.37 -12.31
CA LEU A 104 6.37 7.40 -11.47
C LEU A 104 6.65 6.74 -10.12
N VAL A 105 7.92 6.64 -9.74
CA VAL A 105 8.36 5.98 -8.51
C VAL A 105 8.80 7.03 -7.51
N LEU A 106 8.20 6.98 -6.32
CA LEU A 106 8.39 7.98 -5.28
C LEU A 106 9.05 7.36 -4.04
N ASN A 107 9.98 8.07 -3.41
CA ASN A 107 10.41 7.85 -2.04
C ASN A 107 9.46 8.61 -1.11
N LYS A 108 8.38 7.94 -0.71
CA LYS A 108 7.37 8.56 0.17
C LYS A 108 7.98 8.79 1.57
N PRO A 109 7.94 10.01 2.11
CA PRO A 109 8.43 10.28 3.46
C PRO A 109 7.49 9.69 4.53
N PRO A 110 8.02 9.39 5.74
CA PRO A 110 7.19 9.00 6.88
C PRO A 110 6.28 10.16 7.31
N GLY A 111 5.05 9.86 7.69
CA GLY A 111 4.08 10.84 8.18
C GLY A 111 3.17 11.45 7.10
N LEU A 112 3.50 11.28 5.82
CA LEU A 112 2.63 11.64 4.70
C LEU A 112 1.63 10.51 4.41
N ALA A 113 0.34 10.78 4.28
CA ALA A 113 -0.62 9.73 3.91
C ALA A 113 -0.50 9.41 2.41
N THR A 114 -0.73 8.15 2.01
CA THR A 114 -0.73 7.81 0.57
C THR A 114 -1.95 8.41 -0.14
N GLN A 115 -3.14 8.28 0.48
CA GLN A 115 -4.40 8.77 -0.05
C GLN A 115 -5.12 9.59 1.03
N GLY A 116 -5.93 10.55 0.59
CA GLY A 116 -6.80 11.33 1.47
C GLY A 116 -7.91 10.50 2.12
N GLY A 117 -8.64 11.14 3.02
CA GLY A 117 -9.71 10.55 3.81
C GLY A 117 -10.27 11.59 4.78
N THR A 118 -11.13 11.18 5.70
CA THR A 118 -11.72 12.08 6.70
C THR A 118 -10.59 12.81 7.45
N ASN A 119 -10.59 14.14 7.38
CA ASN A 119 -9.58 15.02 7.99
C ASN A 119 -8.12 14.78 7.55
N THR A 120 -7.90 14.20 6.36
CA THR A 120 -6.56 14.01 5.78
C THR A 120 -6.44 14.79 4.49
N PHE A 121 -5.84 15.98 4.57
CA PHE A 121 -5.73 16.94 3.47
C PHE A 121 -4.36 16.95 2.79
N ASN A 122 -3.30 16.53 3.50
CA ASN A 122 -1.95 16.40 2.95
C ASN A 122 -1.65 14.91 2.70
N HIS A 123 -1.56 14.52 1.44
CA HIS A 123 -1.36 13.14 1.02
C HIS A 123 -0.76 13.07 -0.39
N VAL A 124 -0.02 11.98 -0.68
CA VAL A 124 0.63 11.77 -1.98
C VAL A 124 -0.35 11.91 -3.13
N ASP A 125 -1.54 11.30 -3.04
CA ASP A 125 -2.52 11.38 -4.13
C ASP A 125 -2.84 12.84 -4.51
N GLY A 126 -2.90 13.78 -3.56
CA GLY A 126 -3.21 15.18 -3.82
C GLY A 126 -2.03 15.95 -4.40
N LEU A 127 -0.81 15.46 -4.20
CA LEU A 127 0.41 16.00 -4.80
C LEU A 127 0.64 15.48 -6.22
N LEU A 128 -0.08 14.43 -6.66
CA LEU A 128 0.08 13.89 -8.01
C LEU A 128 -0.34 14.86 -9.11
N ASP A 129 -1.12 15.89 -8.78
CA ASP A 129 -1.48 16.96 -9.71
C ASP A 129 -0.25 17.78 -10.17
N ALA A 130 0.86 17.76 -9.42
CA ALA A 130 2.13 18.36 -9.83
C ALA A 130 2.69 17.73 -11.11
N PHE A 131 2.34 16.47 -11.39
CA PHE A 131 2.79 15.73 -12.57
C PHE A 131 1.77 15.72 -13.72
N ALA A 132 0.71 16.54 -13.62
CA ALA A 132 -0.27 16.77 -14.67
C ALA A 132 -0.79 18.23 -14.64
N PRO A 133 0.12 19.22 -14.81
CA PRO A 133 -0.21 20.65 -14.68
C PRO A 133 -1.16 21.15 -15.79
N GLY A 134 -1.12 20.56 -16.98
CA GLY A 134 -2.02 20.91 -18.09
C GLY A 134 -3.45 20.39 -17.90
N GLU A 135 -4.42 21.03 -18.55
CA GLU A 135 -5.81 20.55 -18.54
C GLU A 135 -5.96 19.20 -19.23
N GLU A 136 -5.19 18.98 -20.31
CA GLU A 136 -5.20 17.75 -21.11
C GLU A 136 -4.27 16.66 -20.54
N ASP A 137 -3.43 17.00 -19.55
CA ASP A 137 -2.49 16.05 -18.97
C ASP A 137 -3.20 14.94 -18.21
N VAL A 138 -2.73 13.72 -18.46
CA VAL A 138 -3.21 12.52 -17.77
C VAL A 138 -2.65 12.50 -16.36
N ARG A 139 -3.53 12.74 -15.39
CA ARG A 139 -3.19 12.65 -13.98
C ARG A 139 -2.73 11.23 -13.58
N PRO A 140 -1.54 11.09 -12.94
CA PRO A 140 -1.09 9.80 -12.40
C PRO A 140 -2.04 9.23 -11.35
N ARG A 141 -2.01 7.90 -11.19
CA ARG A 141 -2.91 7.13 -10.33
C ARG A 141 -2.17 6.19 -9.41
N LEU A 142 -2.59 6.15 -8.16
CA LEU A 142 -2.14 5.15 -7.19
C LEU A 142 -2.58 3.75 -7.63
N VAL A 143 -1.65 2.79 -7.54
CA VAL A 143 -1.89 1.36 -7.82
C VAL A 143 -1.64 0.46 -6.61
N HIS A 144 -1.02 1.02 -5.57
CA HIS A 144 -0.88 0.41 -4.24
C HIS A 144 -0.74 1.51 -3.19
N ARG A 145 -0.57 1.12 -1.92
CA ARG A 145 -0.47 2.07 -0.81
C ARG A 145 0.58 1.67 0.22
N LEU A 146 1.20 2.67 0.82
CA LEU A 146 1.94 2.56 2.09
C LEU A 146 1.11 3.19 3.21
N ASP A 147 1.34 2.73 4.45
CA ASP A 147 0.76 3.39 5.61
C ASP A 147 1.35 4.80 5.78
N LYS A 148 0.62 5.67 6.49
CA LYS A 148 1.04 7.07 6.71
C LYS A 148 2.48 7.18 7.20
N ASP A 149 2.83 6.42 8.23
CA ASP A 149 4.14 6.50 8.88
C ASP A 149 5.19 5.59 8.22
N THR A 150 4.80 4.74 7.26
CA THR A 150 5.73 3.91 6.48
C THR A 150 6.33 4.73 5.35
N SER A 151 7.66 4.70 5.24
CA SER A 151 8.41 5.42 4.20
C SER A 151 8.82 4.49 3.06
N GLY A 152 9.38 5.05 1.98
CA GLY A 152 10.04 4.29 0.91
C GLY A 152 9.26 4.21 -0.39
N VAL A 153 9.61 3.22 -1.21
CA VAL A 153 9.15 3.06 -2.59
C VAL A 153 7.63 2.98 -2.69
N LEU A 154 7.05 3.97 -3.37
CA LEU A 154 5.66 4.01 -3.79
C LEU A 154 5.59 4.15 -5.31
N LEU A 155 4.92 3.21 -5.96
CA LEU A 155 4.77 3.18 -7.42
C LEU A 155 3.42 3.79 -7.78
N VAL A 156 3.47 4.75 -8.69
CA VAL A 156 2.32 5.44 -9.26
C VAL A 156 2.31 5.18 -10.77
N ALA A 157 1.15 4.88 -11.32
CA ALA A 157 1.00 4.72 -12.76
C ALA A 157 0.75 6.07 -13.43
N ARG A 158 1.50 6.38 -14.49
CA ARG A 158 1.34 7.64 -15.22
C ARG A 158 0.21 7.61 -16.24
N THR A 159 -0.10 6.44 -16.78
CA THR A 159 -1.19 6.25 -17.75
C THR A 159 -2.26 5.29 -17.23
N PRO A 160 -3.51 5.39 -17.70
CA PRO A 160 -4.56 4.44 -17.34
C PRO A 160 -4.26 2.98 -17.65
N GLY A 161 -3.65 2.67 -18.79
CA GLY A 161 -3.22 1.31 -19.15
C GLY A 161 -2.12 0.82 -18.22
N SER A 162 -1.13 1.66 -17.91
CA SER A 162 -0.13 1.34 -16.88
C SER A 162 -0.77 1.10 -15.51
N ALA A 163 -1.83 1.84 -15.17
CA ALA A 163 -2.54 1.67 -13.90
C ALA A 163 -3.22 0.30 -13.82
N ALA A 164 -3.87 -0.13 -14.91
CA ALA A 164 -4.44 -1.47 -15.01
C ALA A 164 -3.36 -2.55 -14.94
N PHE A 165 -2.26 -2.37 -15.67
CA PHE A 165 -1.13 -3.29 -15.69
C PHE A 165 -0.54 -3.51 -14.29
N PHE A 166 -0.10 -2.44 -13.62
CA PHE A 166 0.52 -2.55 -12.29
C PHE A 166 -0.46 -3.05 -11.24
N SER A 167 -1.73 -2.63 -11.28
CA SER A 167 -2.77 -3.11 -10.36
C SER A 167 -2.96 -4.63 -10.45
N LYS A 168 -2.85 -5.22 -11.66
CA LYS A 168 -2.86 -6.68 -11.87
C LYS A 168 -1.64 -7.36 -11.25
N ARG A 169 -0.45 -6.75 -11.31
CA ARG A 169 0.79 -7.29 -10.71
C ARG A 169 0.80 -7.22 -9.18
N PHE A 170 0.23 -6.17 -8.59
CA PHE A 170 0.06 -6.10 -7.13
C PHE A 170 -0.98 -7.11 -6.63
N SER A 171 -2.16 -7.17 -7.27
CA SER A 171 -3.22 -8.11 -6.87
C SER A 171 -2.85 -9.58 -7.15
N GLY A 172 -2.15 -9.84 -8.26
CA GLY A 172 -1.58 -11.13 -8.62
C GLY A 172 -0.31 -11.52 -7.85
N ARG A 173 0.20 -10.64 -6.97
CA ARG A 173 1.36 -10.88 -6.09
C ARG A 173 2.68 -11.17 -6.82
N SER A 174 2.80 -10.79 -8.08
CA SER A 174 4.07 -10.93 -8.82
C SER A 174 5.09 -9.86 -8.42
N ALA A 175 4.64 -8.69 -7.95
CA ALA A 175 5.50 -7.64 -7.45
C ALA A 175 6.24 -8.05 -6.16
N LYS A 176 7.57 -8.09 -6.21
CA LYS A 176 8.44 -8.36 -5.06
C LYS A 176 8.69 -7.03 -4.34
N LYS A 177 8.32 -6.97 -3.07
CA LYS A 177 8.45 -5.77 -2.22
C LYS A 177 9.32 -6.13 -1.03
N ILE A 178 10.44 -5.45 -0.87
CA ILE A 178 11.36 -5.70 0.23
C ILE A 178 11.36 -4.49 1.13
N TYR A 179 11.12 -4.73 2.41
CA TYR A 179 11.07 -3.70 3.43
C TYR A 179 12.21 -3.90 4.41
N TRP A 180 12.77 -2.81 4.88
CA TRP A 180 13.62 -2.81 6.06
C TRP A 180 12.81 -2.37 7.27
N ALA A 181 13.03 -3.06 8.39
CA ALA A 181 12.44 -2.71 9.66
C ALA A 181 13.48 -2.80 10.77
N LEU A 182 13.51 -1.79 11.64
CA LEU A 182 14.17 -1.92 12.93
C LEU A 182 13.14 -2.42 13.93
N VAL A 183 13.42 -3.53 14.62
CA VAL A 183 12.52 -4.14 15.60
C VAL A 183 13.13 -4.18 16.99
N ILE A 184 12.25 -4.26 18.00
CA ILE A 184 12.64 -4.44 19.40
C ILE A 184 13.03 -5.89 19.67
N GLY A 185 14.14 -6.08 20.37
CA GLY A 185 14.75 -7.37 20.62
C GLY A 185 15.33 -8.01 19.35
N VAL A 186 15.66 -9.28 19.44
CA VAL A 186 16.21 -10.06 18.32
C VAL A 186 15.39 -11.33 18.18
N PRO A 187 14.82 -11.64 16.99
CA PRO A 187 14.20 -12.92 16.74
C PRO A 187 15.18 -14.08 16.98
N ASP A 188 14.73 -15.10 17.72
CA ASP A 188 15.53 -16.31 17.96
C ASP A 188 15.80 -17.05 16.63
N ILE A 189 14.78 -17.11 15.76
CA ILE A 189 14.86 -17.67 14.42
C ILE A 189 15.31 -16.56 13.47
N LYS A 190 16.44 -16.75 12.79
CA LYS A 190 17.07 -15.72 11.95
C LYS A 190 16.41 -15.57 10.58
N GLU A 191 15.77 -16.60 10.05
CA GLU A 191 15.03 -16.55 8.80
C GLU A 191 13.74 -17.36 8.92
N GLY A 192 12.62 -16.83 8.41
CA GLY A 192 11.38 -17.57 8.46
C GLY A 192 10.20 -16.92 7.77
N VAL A 193 9.04 -17.52 8.03
CA VAL A 193 7.75 -17.08 7.50
C VAL A 193 6.81 -16.84 8.65
N ILE A 194 6.18 -15.66 8.66
CA ILE A 194 5.08 -15.31 9.55
C ILE A 194 3.78 -15.56 8.79
N GLU A 195 3.01 -16.55 9.24
CA GLU A 195 1.67 -16.86 8.74
C GLU A 195 0.67 -16.58 9.85
N ALA A 196 0.07 -15.40 9.79
CA ALA A 196 -0.87 -14.92 10.80
C ALA A 196 -1.99 -14.16 10.07
N PRO A 197 -3.17 -14.77 9.86
CA PRO A 197 -4.30 -14.13 9.19
C PRO A 197 -4.77 -12.91 9.98
N LEU A 198 -5.26 -11.88 9.27
CA LEU A 198 -5.54 -10.57 9.85
C LEU A 198 -7.00 -10.16 9.66
N ALA A 199 -7.60 -9.64 10.73
CA ALA A 199 -8.92 -9.04 10.72
C ALA A 199 -8.87 -7.62 11.29
N LYS A 200 -9.81 -6.78 10.87
CA LYS A 200 -10.02 -5.45 11.47
C LYS A 200 -10.57 -5.65 12.88
N GLN A 201 -10.02 -4.92 13.85
CA GLN A 201 -10.51 -4.98 15.22
C GLN A 201 -11.94 -4.40 15.29
N PRO A 202 -12.91 -5.10 15.92
CA PRO A 202 -14.26 -4.57 16.11
C PRO A 202 -14.31 -3.33 17.02
N GLY A 203 -15.31 -2.47 16.84
CA GLY A 203 -15.60 -1.33 17.72
C GLY A 203 -14.89 -0.01 17.34
N SER A 204 -14.81 0.91 18.31
CA SER A 204 -14.26 2.27 18.13
C SER A 204 -12.73 2.35 18.05
N GLY A 205 -12.03 1.21 18.02
CA GLY A 205 -10.56 1.10 17.98
C GLY A 205 -9.90 1.56 16.66
N GLY A 206 -10.66 2.17 15.75
CA GLY A 206 -10.17 2.74 14.49
C GLY A 206 -9.75 1.69 13.45
N GLU A 207 -8.72 2.01 12.67
CA GLU A 207 -8.17 1.14 11.61
C GLU A 207 -7.17 0.09 12.15
N LYS A 208 -7.26 -0.28 13.43
CA LYS A 208 -6.34 -1.26 14.01
C LYS A 208 -6.69 -2.67 13.53
N MET A 209 -5.67 -3.39 13.06
CA MET A 209 -5.74 -4.79 12.65
C MET A 209 -5.26 -5.71 13.78
N HIS A 210 -5.72 -6.95 13.83
CA HIS A 210 -5.24 -7.96 14.79
C HIS A 210 -5.14 -9.33 14.11
N VAL A 211 -4.41 -10.25 14.75
CA VAL A 211 -4.36 -11.65 14.31
C VAL A 211 -5.67 -12.33 14.70
N ASP A 212 -6.30 -12.95 13.72
CA ASP A 212 -7.55 -13.69 13.87
C ASP A 212 -7.45 -14.97 13.05
N HIS A 213 -7.42 -16.13 13.71
CA HIS A 213 -7.29 -17.43 13.05
C HIS A 213 -8.63 -18.02 12.62
N GLU A 214 -9.76 -17.48 13.08
CA GLU A 214 -11.10 -17.99 12.78
C GLU A 214 -11.72 -17.24 11.59
N GLY A 215 -11.60 -15.92 11.57
CA GLY A 215 -12.21 -15.04 10.54
C GLY A 215 -11.23 -14.16 9.76
N GLY A 216 -9.93 -14.23 10.06
CA GLY A 216 -8.93 -13.36 9.47
C GLY A 216 -8.62 -13.68 8.00
N GLN A 217 -8.34 -12.64 7.22
CA GLN A 217 -7.87 -12.82 5.85
C GLN A 217 -6.43 -13.35 5.85
N PRO A 218 -6.10 -14.37 5.03
CA PRO A 218 -4.75 -14.90 4.96
C PRO A 218 -3.71 -13.81 4.70
N ALA A 219 -2.65 -13.82 5.51
CA ALA A 219 -1.53 -12.91 5.42
C ALA A 219 -0.21 -13.64 5.71
N LYS A 220 0.77 -13.43 4.82
CA LYS A 220 2.07 -14.13 4.84
C LYS A 220 3.21 -13.17 4.57
N THR A 221 4.23 -13.20 5.42
CA THR A 221 5.43 -12.36 5.32
C THR A 221 6.65 -13.23 5.53
N LYS A 222 7.61 -13.19 4.59
CA LYS A 222 8.94 -13.76 4.81
C LYS A 222 9.81 -12.72 5.51
N TYR A 223 10.71 -13.17 6.38
CA TYR A 223 11.66 -12.28 7.04
C TYR A 223 13.02 -12.94 7.18
N ARG A 224 14.06 -12.12 7.24
CA ARG A 224 15.39 -12.51 7.71
C ARG A 224 15.99 -11.39 8.56
N VAL A 225 16.75 -11.76 9.57
CA VAL A 225 17.54 -10.86 10.40
C VAL A 225 18.82 -10.56 9.63
N VAL A 226 19.05 -9.29 9.31
CA VAL A 226 20.29 -8.84 8.67
C VAL A 226 21.38 -8.69 9.71
N ASP A 227 21.09 -7.94 10.77
CA ASP A 227 22.02 -7.71 11.87
C ASP A 227 21.27 -7.39 13.19
N SER A 228 21.99 -7.38 14.31
CA SER A 228 21.45 -7.10 15.64
C SER A 228 22.38 -6.27 16.51
N ALA A 229 21.82 -5.24 17.15
CA ALA A 229 22.50 -4.42 18.15
C ALA A 229 22.32 -5.08 19.53
N GLY A 230 23.22 -6.00 19.85
CA GLY A 230 23.15 -6.83 21.05
C GLY A 230 21.83 -7.61 21.11
N LYS A 231 21.14 -7.57 22.26
CA LYS A 231 19.81 -8.20 22.44
C LYS A 231 18.65 -7.21 22.41
N LYS A 232 18.93 -5.93 22.15
CA LYS A 232 17.95 -4.83 22.30
C LYS A 232 17.20 -4.53 21.02
N ALA A 233 17.84 -4.67 19.86
CA ALA A 233 17.25 -4.38 18.57
C ALA A 233 17.82 -5.26 17.46
N ALA A 234 17.04 -5.46 16.42
CA ALA A 234 17.46 -6.14 15.20
C ALA A 234 16.98 -5.39 13.97
N TRP A 235 17.79 -5.41 12.93
CA TRP A 235 17.42 -4.98 11.60
C TRP A 235 16.92 -6.20 10.81
N LEU A 236 15.68 -6.13 10.36
CA LEU A 236 15.03 -7.15 9.55
C LEU A 236 14.85 -6.67 8.12
N GLU A 237 15.01 -7.60 7.19
CA GLU A 237 14.33 -7.54 5.92
C GLU A 237 12.98 -8.28 6.02
N LEU A 238 11.97 -7.72 5.39
CA LEU A 238 10.62 -8.25 5.34
C LEU A 238 10.13 -8.27 3.89
N GLN A 239 9.62 -9.41 3.44
CA GLN A 239 9.01 -9.58 2.13
C GLN A 239 7.55 -10.04 2.27
N PRO A 240 6.58 -9.11 2.24
CA PRO A 240 5.17 -9.46 2.27
C PRO A 240 4.74 -10.15 0.97
N LEU A 241 4.18 -11.36 1.10
CA LEU A 241 3.58 -12.11 -0.02
C LEU A 241 2.09 -11.76 -0.21
N THR A 242 1.52 -11.04 0.75
CA THR A 242 0.16 -10.49 0.74
C THR A 242 0.20 -9.01 1.12
N GLY A 243 -0.83 -8.23 0.81
CA GLY A 243 -0.87 -6.79 1.06
C GLY A 243 -2.03 -6.37 1.97
N ARG A 244 -2.09 -6.87 3.21
CA ARG A 244 -3.13 -6.45 4.17
C ARG A 244 -2.73 -5.17 4.88
N THR A 245 -3.73 -4.39 5.32
CA THR A 245 -3.52 -3.18 6.13
C THR A 245 -2.63 -3.49 7.34
N HIS A 246 -1.60 -2.66 7.58
CA HIS A 246 -0.66 -2.81 8.69
C HIS A 246 0.00 -4.20 8.82
N GLN A 247 0.05 -5.02 7.75
CA GLN A 247 0.46 -6.43 7.84
C GLN A 247 1.81 -6.62 8.53
N LEU A 248 2.85 -5.94 8.05
CA LEU A 248 4.21 -6.07 8.58
C LEU A 248 4.30 -5.66 10.06
N ARG A 249 3.57 -4.61 10.42
CA ARG A 249 3.50 -4.08 11.79
C ARG A 249 2.86 -5.08 12.75
N VAL A 250 1.72 -5.65 12.36
CA VAL A 250 1.03 -6.67 13.17
C VAL A 250 1.87 -7.94 13.23
N HIS A 251 2.47 -8.38 12.12
CA HIS A 251 3.29 -9.58 12.06
C HIS A 251 4.53 -9.47 12.97
N CYS A 252 5.26 -8.36 12.92
CA CYS A 252 6.41 -8.13 13.79
C CYS A 252 5.98 -8.11 15.27
N ALA A 253 4.89 -7.42 15.60
CA ALA A 253 4.35 -7.41 16.96
C ALA A 253 3.88 -8.79 17.44
N ALA A 254 3.23 -9.58 16.58
CA ALA A 254 2.77 -10.94 16.88
C ALA A 254 3.93 -11.92 17.04
N MET A 255 5.04 -11.71 16.33
CA MET A 255 6.29 -12.44 16.52
C MET A 255 6.95 -12.11 17.88
N GLY A 256 6.53 -11.03 18.54
CA GLY A 256 7.06 -10.56 19.82
C GLY A 256 8.12 -9.47 19.70
N HIS A 257 8.36 -8.98 18.47
CA HIS A 257 9.39 -8.00 18.13
C HIS A 257 8.75 -6.83 17.40
N PRO A 258 8.00 -5.94 18.09
CA PRO A 258 7.35 -4.81 17.45
C PRO A 258 8.38 -3.89 16.79
N ILE A 259 7.95 -3.21 15.72
CA ILE A 259 8.77 -2.25 15.00
C ILE A 259 9.05 -1.04 15.90
N VAL A 260 10.31 -0.56 15.88
CA VAL A 260 10.72 0.63 16.63
C VAL A 260 9.93 1.85 16.16
N GLY A 261 9.36 2.59 17.12
CA GLY A 261 8.48 3.73 16.89
C GLY A 261 7.01 3.37 16.63
N ASP A 262 6.64 2.08 16.55
CA ASP A 262 5.25 1.67 16.34
C ASP A 262 4.44 1.63 17.65
N GLY A 263 4.10 2.81 18.15
CA GLY A 263 3.26 2.94 19.35
C GLY A 263 1.85 2.34 19.22
N LYS A 264 1.34 2.10 18.00
CA LYS A 264 0.00 1.51 17.79
C LYS A 264 -0.02 0.03 18.16
N TYR A 265 1.05 -0.69 17.84
CA TYR A 265 1.14 -2.15 17.98
C TYR A 265 2.06 -2.61 19.11
N GLY A 266 3.19 -1.95 19.33
CA GLY A 266 4.09 -2.27 20.43
C GLY A 266 3.88 -1.40 21.69
N GLY A 267 3.01 -0.39 21.64
CA GLY A 267 2.76 0.47 22.80
C GLY A 267 4.03 1.17 23.28
N LYS A 268 4.23 1.24 24.61
CA LYS A 268 5.45 1.83 25.19
C LYS A 268 6.70 0.99 24.91
N ASP A 269 6.55 -0.31 24.69
CA ASP A 269 7.66 -1.23 24.45
C ASP A 269 8.21 -1.13 23.02
N ALA A 270 7.55 -0.38 22.13
CA ALA A 270 8.01 -0.10 20.78
C ALA A 270 9.13 0.96 20.71
N PHE A 271 9.55 1.53 21.83
CA PHE A 271 10.49 2.65 21.85
C PHE A 271 11.79 2.23 22.54
N LEU A 272 12.90 2.36 21.82
CA LEU A 272 14.23 2.26 22.42
C LEU A 272 14.51 3.49 23.30
N THR A 273 15.36 3.31 24.30
CA THR A 273 15.86 4.41 25.15
C THR A 273 16.99 5.16 24.44
N GLY A 274 17.27 6.40 24.86
CA GLY A 274 18.37 7.20 24.32
C GLY A 274 17.92 8.12 23.17
N THR A 275 18.80 8.35 22.21
CA THR A 275 18.63 9.30 21.10
C THR A 275 17.93 8.72 19.86
N ILE A 276 17.55 7.43 19.89
CA ILE A 276 16.85 6.78 18.80
C ILE A 276 15.50 7.46 18.55
N SER A 277 15.19 7.71 17.28
CA SER A 277 13.97 8.41 16.91
C SER A 277 12.71 7.68 17.37
N ARG A 278 11.67 8.46 17.71
CA ARG A 278 10.34 7.91 18.02
C ARG A 278 9.45 7.72 16.78
N LYS A 279 9.92 8.14 15.60
CA LYS A 279 9.23 7.90 14.31
C LYS A 279 9.29 6.40 13.96
N MET A 280 8.41 5.95 13.08
CA MET A 280 8.34 4.54 12.67
C MET A 280 9.56 4.11 11.85
N HIS A 281 10.17 2.99 12.21
CA HIS A 281 11.31 2.40 11.49
C HIS A 281 10.84 1.26 10.60
N LEU A 282 9.95 1.59 9.66
CA LEU A 282 9.51 0.69 8.59
C LEU A 282 9.64 1.43 7.26
N HIS A 283 10.40 0.83 6.34
CA HIS A 283 10.77 1.45 5.09
C HIS A 283 10.62 0.44 3.94
N ALA A 284 9.85 0.78 2.92
CA ALA A 284 9.76 0.03 1.67
C ALA A 284 11.05 0.27 0.86
N ARG A 285 12.08 -0.54 1.12
CA ARG A 285 13.43 -0.35 0.59
C ARG A 285 13.51 -0.59 -0.92
N ARG A 286 12.93 -1.69 -1.42
CA ARG A 286 13.07 -2.08 -2.83
C ARG A 286 11.78 -2.63 -3.41
N LEU A 287 11.49 -2.27 -4.65
CA LEU A 287 10.37 -2.79 -5.44
C LEU A 287 10.91 -3.36 -6.75
N ILE A 288 10.58 -4.62 -7.02
CA ILE A 288 10.84 -5.27 -8.30
C ILE A 288 9.50 -5.71 -8.89
N ILE A 289 9.19 -5.20 -10.07
CA ILE A 289 7.92 -5.43 -10.75
C ILE A 289 8.13 -5.42 -12.26
N ASP A 290 7.38 -6.22 -13.01
CA ASP A 290 7.41 -6.16 -14.47
C ASP A 290 6.97 -4.75 -14.93
N SER A 291 7.49 -4.30 -16.08
CA SER A 291 7.13 -2.99 -16.66
C SER A 291 6.18 -3.16 -17.87
N PRO A 292 5.25 -2.20 -18.13
CA PRO A 292 4.33 -2.27 -19.27
C PRO A 292 5.03 -2.31 -20.64
N ASP A 293 6.20 -1.70 -20.76
CA ASP A 293 7.05 -1.64 -21.97
C ASP A 293 8.00 -2.84 -22.12
N GLY A 294 7.91 -3.82 -21.23
CA GLY A 294 8.79 -4.98 -21.18
C GLY A 294 9.90 -4.82 -20.14
N GLY A 295 10.54 -5.94 -19.77
CA GLY A 295 11.55 -5.96 -18.72
C GLY A 295 10.98 -5.77 -17.31
N LYS A 296 11.82 -5.28 -16.38
CA LYS A 296 11.50 -5.09 -14.97
C LYS A 296 11.88 -3.68 -14.53
N LEU A 297 10.99 -3.08 -13.75
CA LEU A 297 11.27 -1.90 -12.94
C LEU A 297 11.81 -2.38 -11.58
N ASP A 298 13.06 -2.05 -11.28
CA ASP A 298 13.79 -2.46 -10.07
C ASP A 298 14.35 -1.22 -9.39
N VAL A 299 13.65 -0.74 -8.37
CA VAL A 299 13.94 0.57 -7.75
C VAL A 299 14.14 0.42 -6.26
N THR A 300 15.16 1.11 -5.76
CA THR A 300 15.51 1.20 -4.34
C THR A 300 15.32 2.64 -3.84
N ALA A 301 14.74 2.80 -2.66
CA ALA A 301 14.58 4.10 -2.00
C ALA A 301 15.59 4.26 -0.87
N ASP A 302 16.17 5.44 -0.73
CA ASP A 302 17.04 5.78 0.40
C ASP A 302 16.25 5.90 1.71
N LEU A 303 16.91 5.53 2.81
CA LEU A 303 16.32 5.64 4.14
C LEU A 303 15.99 7.10 4.47
N PRO A 304 14.85 7.38 5.13
CA PRO A 304 14.62 8.70 5.68
C PRO A 304 15.63 8.98 6.80
N GLU A 305 15.98 10.24 6.98
CA GLU A 305 16.99 10.73 7.95
C GLU A 305 16.88 10.09 9.33
N HIS A 306 15.66 9.98 9.89
CA HIS A 306 15.47 9.43 11.23
C HIS A 306 15.81 7.94 11.33
N PHE A 307 15.61 7.19 10.24
CA PHE A 307 15.91 5.78 10.18
C PHE A 307 17.41 5.61 9.95
N ALA A 308 17.99 6.30 8.97
CA ALA A 308 19.44 6.30 8.71
C ALA A 308 20.25 6.64 9.98
N GLY A 309 19.91 7.72 10.68
CA GLY A 309 20.57 8.10 11.93
C GLY A 309 20.40 7.07 13.05
N SER A 310 19.28 6.33 13.08
CA SER A 310 19.10 5.24 14.05
C SER A 310 19.90 3.98 13.66
N MET A 311 20.12 3.72 12.37
CA MET A 311 21.00 2.65 11.90
C MET A 311 22.44 2.93 12.31
N GLU A 312 22.92 4.15 12.06
CA GLU A 312 24.26 4.60 12.41
C GLU A 312 24.50 4.55 13.93
N GLN A 313 23.57 5.09 14.74
CA GLN A 313 23.69 5.09 16.21
C GLN A 313 23.72 3.67 16.80
N LEU A 314 23.13 2.68 16.12
CA LEU A 314 23.14 1.29 16.53
C LEU A 314 24.33 0.50 15.94
N GLY A 315 25.15 1.14 15.10
CA GLY A 315 26.32 0.54 14.47
C GLY A 315 26.00 -0.40 13.31
N PHE A 316 24.83 -0.25 12.68
CA PHE A 316 24.48 -1.05 11.50
C PHE A 316 25.09 -0.47 10.23
N GLU A 317 25.69 -1.33 9.43
CA GLU A 317 26.20 -0.99 8.10
C GLU A 317 25.17 -1.33 7.02
N GLU A 318 24.65 -0.31 6.31
CA GLU A 318 23.62 -0.52 5.27
C GLU A 318 24.07 -1.49 4.16
N THR A 319 25.38 -1.62 3.95
CA THR A 319 25.99 -2.52 2.96
C THR A 319 25.77 -4.00 3.25
N LEU A 320 25.38 -4.37 4.49
CA LEU A 320 25.12 -5.75 4.88
C LEU A 320 23.85 -6.34 4.23
N SER A 321 23.00 -5.53 3.60
CA SER A 321 21.86 -6.02 2.85
C SER A 321 21.67 -5.25 1.54
N ASP A 322 21.51 -6.00 0.46
CA ASP A 322 21.19 -5.50 -0.87
C ASP A 322 19.67 -5.48 -1.17
N ALA A 323 18.84 -5.69 -0.14
CA ALA A 323 17.39 -5.80 -0.27
C ALA A 323 16.94 -6.84 -1.31
N THR A 324 17.67 -7.95 -1.44
CA THR A 324 17.34 -9.01 -2.39
C THR A 324 16.05 -9.76 -2.03
N PRO A 325 15.23 -10.14 -3.04
CA PRO A 325 14.12 -11.05 -2.81
C PRO A 325 14.57 -12.36 -2.16
N MET A 326 13.88 -12.73 -1.09
CA MET A 326 14.08 -13.99 -0.40
C MET A 326 13.65 -15.15 -1.31
N ARG A 327 14.41 -16.24 -1.23
CA ARG A 327 14.18 -17.47 -2.00
C ARG A 327 12.80 -18.05 -1.71
N ASP A 328 12.24 -18.78 -2.67
CA ASP A 328 10.89 -19.32 -2.53
C ASP A 328 10.79 -20.36 -1.40
N ASP A 329 11.82 -21.18 -1.24
CA ASP A 329 11.99 -22.09 -0.10
C ASP A 329 13.05 -21.55 0.88
N PRO A 330 12.68 -21.28 2.16
CA PRO A 330 13.69 -21.04 3.19
C PRO A 330 14.50 -22.33 3.39
N PRO A 331 15.78 -22.24 3.78
CA PRO A 331 16.58 -23.41 4.10
C PRO A 331 15.86 -24.29 5.15
N PRO A 332 16.01 -25.64 5.07
CA PRO A 332 15.33 -26.54 5.98
C PRO A 332 15.71 -26.22 7.42
N LYS A 333 14.70 -25.89 8.25
CA LYS A 333 14.88 -25.54 9.65
C LYS A 333 15.64 -26.64 10.40
N THR A 334 16.67 -26.26 11.11
CA THR A 334 17.40 -27.13 12.03
C THR A 334 16.48 -27.65 13.14
N ARG A 335 16.89 -28.75 13.80
CA ARG A 335 16.14 -29.32 14.94
C ARG A 335 15.97 -28.30 16.07
N GLU A 336 16.97 -27.44 16.26
CA GLU A 336 16.95 -26.38 17.27
C GLU A 336 15.95 -25.29 16.92
N GLU A 337 15.93 -24.81 15.69
CA GLU A 337 14.96 -23.80 15.21
C GLU A 337 13.53 -24.33 15.27
N LYS A 338 13.29 -25.61 14.92
CA LYS A 338 11.97 -26.25 15.09
C LYS A 338 11.53 -26.26 16.55
N LYS A 339 12.44 -26.60 17.47
CA LYS A 339 12.18 -26.59 18.92
C LYS A 339 11.94 -25.17 19.46
N GLN A 340 12.67 -24.18 18.96
CA GLN A 340 12.48 -22.77 19.30
C GLN A 340 11.15 -22.24 18.76
N GLN A 341 10.78 -22.55 17.52
CA GLN A 341 9.50 -22.18 16.93
C GLN A 341 8.32 -22.73 17.73
N ALA A 342 8.39 -24.01 18.12
CA ALA A 342 7.36 -24.64 18.96
C ALA A 342 7.25 -23.95 20.33
N ARG A 343 8.39 -23.59 20.94
CA ARG A 343 8.43 -22.82 22.21
C ARG A 343 7.84 -21.42 22.05
N GLN A 344 8.16 -20.71 20.97
CA GLN A 344 7.66 -19.36 20.70
C GLN A 344 6.16 -19.38 20.41
N HIS A 345 5.68 -20.34 19.61
CA HIS A 345 4.25 -20.58 19.39
C HIS A 345 3.53 -20.85 20.72
N ALA A 346 4.07 -21.74 21.57
CA ALA A 346 3.51 -22.01 22.89
C ALA A 346 3.51 -20.79 23.82
N LYS A 347 4.55 -19.94 23.77
CA LYS A 347 4.65 -18.71 24.55
C LYS A 347 3.61 -17.69 24.10
N ASN A 348 3.44 -17.52 22.79
CA ASN A 348 2.46 -16.62 22.20
C ASN A 348 1.02 -17.07 22.52
N PHE A 349 0.74 -18.37 22.40
CA PHE A 349 -0.54 -18.96 22.79
C PHE A 349 -0.84 -18.78 24.30
N ARG A 350 0.15 -18.98 25.17
CA ARG A 350 -0.01 -18.71 26.62
C ARG A 350 -0.27 -17.24 26.92
N LYS A 351 0.32 -16.33 26.15
CA LYS A 351 0.15 -14.88 26.32
C LYS A 351 -1.24 -14.42 25.84
N SER A 352 -1.78 -15.00 24.77
CA SER A 352 -3.13 -14.70 24.28
C SER A 352 -4.25 -15.26 25.18
N GLN A 353 -4.00 -16.37 25.89
CA GLN A 353 -4.93 -16.97 26.85
C GLN A 353 -4.97 -16.26 28.22
N ARG A 354 -4.03 -15.35 28.52
CA ARG A 354 -4.05 -14.59 29.77
C ARG A 354 -5.06 -13.45 29.70
N SER A 355 -6.24 -13.65 30.31
CA SER A 355 -7.19 -12.56 30.62
C SER A 355 -6.50 -11.40 31.34
N PRO A 356 -6.97 -10.14 31.16
CA PRO A 356 -6.46 -9.01 31.92
C PRO A 356 -6.53 -9.36 33.40
N ARG A 357 -5.42 -9.21 34.13
CA ARG A 357 -5.41 -9.42 35.58
C ARG A 357 -6.53 -8.56 36.18
N ARG A 358 -7.57 -9.23 36.67
CA ARG A 358 -8.58 -8.65 37.56
C ARG A 358 -7.79 -7.98 38.68
N ALA A 359 -7.82 -6.65 38.74
CA ALA A 359 -7.30 -5.91 39.87
C ALA A 359 -8.05 -6.39 41.11
N ARG A 360 -7.41 -7.20 41.94
CA ARG A 360 -7.95 -7.69 43.21
C ARG A 360 -7.19 -7.01 44.34
N GLY A 361 -7.82 -5.98 44.90
CA GLY A 361 -8.10 -5.90 46.33
C GLY A 361 -7.14 -5.11 47.22
N GLY A 362 -7.67 -4.02 47.78
CA GLY A 362 -7.25 -3.35 49.02
C GLY A 362 -7.73 -1.89 48.99
N ALA A 363 -8.64 -1.39 49.82
CA ALA A 363 -9.29 -1.89 51.03
C ALA A 363 -10.68 -1.25 51.16
N GLY A 364 -11.59 -1.95 51.85
CA GLY A 364 -12.97 -1.51 52.04
C GLY A 364 -13.10 -0.31 52.97
N GLY A 365 -13.83 0.71 52.52
CA GLY A 365 -14.44 1.73 53.37
C GLY A 365 -15.95 1.50 53.42
N LYS A 366 -16.44 0.86 54.49
CA LYS A 366 -17.87 0.81 54.80
C LYS A 366 -18.36 2.22 55.15
N SER A 367 -19.25 2.78 54.34
CA SER A 367 -20.02 3.97 54.67
C SER A 367 -21.00 3.67 55.81
N LYS A 368 -20.84 4.33 56.96
CA LYS A 368 -21.86 4.38 58.02
C LYS A 368 -22.97 5.39 57.64
N PRO A 369 -24.24 5.13 57.97
CA PRO A 369 -25.34 6.05 57.71
C PRO A 369 -25.37 7.19 58.73
N LYS A 370 -25.67 8.42 58.26
CA LYS A 370 -25.93 9.59 59.10
C LYS A 370 -27.25 9.42 59.85
N GLY A 371 -27.16 9.22 61.17
CA GLY A 371 -28.25 9.44 62.13
C GLY A 371 -28.18 10.85 62.70
N ARG A 372 -29.35 11.44 62.96
CA ARG A 372 -29.62 12.87 63.22
C ARG A 372 -29.86 13.12 64.73
N ARG A 373 -29.72 14.41 65.14
CA ARG A 373 -30.11 15.08 66.43
C ARG A 373 -29.00 15.12 67.49
N LYS A 374 -28.75 16.22 68.22
CA LYS A 374 -29.53 17.43 68.52
C LYS A 374 -28.84 18.70 68.03
#